data_AF-A0A800MV15-F1
#
_entry.id   AF-A0A800MV15-F1
#
_cell.length_a   1.000
_cell.length_b   1.000
_cell.length_c   1.000
_cell.angle_alpha   90.00
_cell.angle_beta   90.00
_cell.angle_gamma   90.00
#
_symmetry.space_group_name_H-M   'P 1'
#
loop_
_entity.id
_entity.type
_entity.pdbx_description
1 polymer ?
#
loop_
_entity_poly.entity_id
_entity_poly.type
_entity_poly.pdbx_seq_one_letter_code
_entity_poly.pdbx_strand_id
1 'polypeptide(L)'
;MNAAVPLICMNFHLIKFAEDEELLGLASEAKDGQPMRICFFGAIHYLLLKGKEHELKEFYPSLVEDPGNTQESFESFKDFCRLNSQEIKEIVKSKIVQTNEVRRCAYLFPVFAYVFQQTEKPLAMIEIGTSAGLQLLWDKYSYSYGTGETYGNRNANVHLTSEIKGGHVPIFPEEMPPVASRMGVDLYINDLKNREDFLWLNSIIWPEHEERRTLFEKAAQSVKENPICLIEGDGVELLPGRAWKVVYMGIELDFINHSHFENFET
;
A
#
# COMPACT_ATOMS: atom_id res chain seq x y z
N MET A 1 -19.58 -8.18 4.88
CA MET A 1 -19.71 -8.84 3.56
C MET A 1 -18.54 -8.38 2.72
N ASN A 2 -17.39 -9.06 2.81
CA ASN A 2 -16.32 -8.88 1.85
C ASN A 2 -16.77 -9.64 0.60
N ALA A 3 -17.34 -8.92 -0.37
CA ALA A 3 -17.37 -9.47 -1.71
C ALA A 3 -15.90 -9.55 -2.14
N ALA A 4 -15.37 -10.78 -2.19
CA ALA A 4 -14.21 -11.05 -3.02
C ALA A 4 -14.64 -10.69 -4.44
N VAL A 5 -14.42 -9.43 -4.84
CA VAL A 5 -14.51 -9.01 -6.23
C VAL A 5 -13.51 -9.93 -6.93
N PRO A 6 -13.94 -10.86 -7.79
CA PRO A 6 -13.00 -11.76 -8.39
C PRO A 6 -12.04 -10.88 -9.20
N LEU A 7 -10.74 -11.12 -9.04
CA LEU A 7 -9.66 -10.37 -9.69
C LEU A 7 -9.60 -10.76 -11.18
N ILE A 8 -10.70 -10.55 -11.91
CA ILE A 8 -10.98 -11.20 -13.20
C ILE A 8 -10.00 -10.69 -14.26
N CYS A 9 -9.79 -9.37 -14.36
CA CYS A 9 -8.93 -8.74 -15.37
C CYS A 9 -7.49 -9.20 -15.23
N MET A 10 -6.93 -9.10 -14.02
CA MET A 10 -5.55 -9.50 -13.80
C MET A 10 -5.36 -11.01 -13.84
N ASN A 11 -6.25 -11.82 -13.26
CA ASN A 11 -6.09 -13.29 -13.27
C ASN A 11 -6.19 -13.87 -14.68
N PHE A 12 -7.09 -13.34 -15.51
CA PHE A 12 -7.19 -13.77 -16.90
C PHE A 12 -5.93 -13.44 -17.68
N HIS A 13 -5.46 -12.19 -17.58
CA HIS A 13 -4.19 -11.80 -18.20
C HIS A 13 -3.00 -12.58 -17.65
N LEU A 14 -2.95 -12.91 -16.36
CA LEU A 14 -1.89 -13.72 -15.74
C LEU A 14 -1.78 -15.12 -16.35
N ILE A 15 -2.92 -15.78 -16.60
CA ILE A 15 -2.94 -17.11 -17.23
C ILE A 15 -2.41 -17.03 -18.66
N LYS A 16 -2.92 -16.08 -19.45
CA LYS A 16 -2.51 -15.89 -20.85
C LYS A 16 -1.07 -15.41 -20.99
N PHE A 17 -0.64 -14.54 -20.08
CA PHE A 17 0.73 -14.04 -19.96
C PHE A 17 1.74 -15.17 -19.76
N ALA A 18 1.41 -16.18 -18.96
CA ALA A 18 2.32 -17.30 -18.70
C ALA A 18 2.57 -18.17 -19.96
N GLU A 19 1.73 -18.04 -20.98
CA GLU A 19 1.82 -18.77 -22.25
C GLU A 19 2.47 -17.94 -23.38
N ASP A 20 2.83 -16.68 -23.13
CA ASP A 20 3.29 -15.74 -24.17
C ASP A 20 4.77 -15.33 -23.96
N GLU A 21 5.67 -15.83 -24.81
CA GLU A 21 7.11 -15.58 -24.73
C GLU A 21 7.50 -14.11 -24.90
N GLU A 22 6.76 -13.34 -25.71
CA GLU A 22 7.05 -11.93 -25.96
C GLU A 22 6.77 -11.11 -24.69
N LEU A 23 5.63 -11.34 -24.06
CA LEU A 23 5.24 -10.69 -22.80
C LEU A 23 6.15 -11.10 -21.64
N LEU A 24 6.53 -12.39 -21.57
CA LEU A 24 7.51 -12.87 -20.59
C LEU A 24 8.88 -12.18 -20.78
N GLY A 25 9.29 -11.95 -22.03
CA GLY A 25 10.49 -11.20 -22.35
C GLY A 25 10.45 -9.78 -21.78
N LEU A 26 9.33 -9.06 -21.91
CA LEU A 26 9.17 -7.73 -21.32
C LEU A 26 9.21 -7.76 -19.79
N ALA A 27 8.51 -8.72 -19.17
CA ALA A 27 8.42 -8.83 -17.72
C ALA A 27 9.77 -9.23 -17.09
N SER A 28 10.57 -10.05 -17.77
CA SER A 28 11.88 -10.55 -17.30
C SER A 28 12.94 -9.47 -17.07
N GLU A 29 12.66 -8.25 -17.53
CA GLU A 29 13.52 -7.08 -17.33
C GLU A 29 13.42 -6.49 -15.91
N ALA A 30 12.55 -7.06 -15.05
CA ALA A 30 12.42 -6.64 -13.66
C ALA A 30 13.74 -6.86 -12.89
N LYS A 31 14.08 -5.94 -11.98
CA LYS A 31 15.27 -6.09 -11.14
C LYS A 31 15.21 -7.37 -10.31
N ASP A 32 16.36 -7.98 -10.05
CA ASP A 32 16.49 -9.14 -9.16
C ASP A 32 15.84 -8.86 -7.80
N GLY A 33 15.07 -9.83 -7.30
CA GLY A 33 14.34 -9.73 -6.04
C GLY A 33 13.03 -8.94 -6.12
N GLN A 34 12.69 -8.30 -7.24
CA GLN A 34 11.39 -7.67 -7.44
C GLN A 34 10.34 -8.68 -7.92
N PRO A 35 9.06 -8.53 -7.51
CA PRO A 35 7.98 -9.37 -7.98
C PRO A 35 7.65 -9.04 -9.44
N MET A 36 8.32 -9.73 -10.36
CA MET A 36 8.24 -9.56 -11.83
C MET A 36 6.82 -9.26 -12.34
N ARG A 37 5.84 -10.06 -11.91
CA ARG A 37 4.44 -9.93 -12.33
C ARG A 37 3.84 -8.59 -11.91
N ILE A 38 4.02 -8.19 -10.65
CA ILE A 38 3.48 -6.93 -10.13
C ILE A 38 4.17 -5.74 -10.82
N CYS A 39 5.49 -5.81 -11.06
CA CYS A 39 6.20 -4.78 -11.81
C CYS A 39 5.62 -4.59 -13.22
N PHE A 40 5.44 -5.70 -13.95
CA PHE A 40 4.97 -5.70 -15.33
C PHE A 40 3.54 -5.14 -15.47
N PHE A 41 2.58 -5.71 -14.72
CA PHE A 41 1.20 -5.22 -14.75
C PHE A 41 1.07 -3.80 -14.18
N GLY A 42 1.86 -3.48 -13.14
CA GLY A 42 1.96 -2.14 -12.58
C GLY A 42 2.47 -1.10 -13.58
N ALA A 43 3.39 -1.47 -14.47
CA ALA A 43 3.90 -0.59 -15.52
C ALA A 43 2.82 -0.26 -16.57
N ILE A 44 2.04 -1.25 -16.98
CA ILE A 44 0.93 -1.09 -17.93
C ILE A 44 -0.14 -0.17 -17.32
N HIS A 45 -0.56 -0.48 -16.10
CA HIS A 45 -1.55 0.34 -15.41
C HIS A 45 -1.04 1.76 -15.14
N TYR A 46 0.25 1.92 -14.83
CA TYR A 46 0.88 3.23 -14.65
C TYR A 46 0.83 4.07 -15.93
N LEU A 47 1.14 3.49 -17.09
CA LEU A 47 1.04 4.19 -18.37
C LEU A 47 -0.40 4.61 -18.68
N LEU A 48 -1.37 3.73 -18.43
CA LEU A 48 -2.80 4.06 -18.61
C LEU A 48 -3.24 5.18 -17.66
N LEU A 49 -2.90 5.11 -16.37
CA LEU A 49 -3.17 6.17 -15.38
C LEU A 49 -2.47 7.50 -15.72
N LYS A 50 -1.32 7.45 -16.41
CA LYS A 50 -0.61 8.62 -16.90
C LYS A 50 -1.32 9.30 -18.09
N GLY A 51 -2.32 8.64 -18.68
CA GLY A 51 -3.11 9.15 -19.79
C GLY A 51 -2.63 8.62 -21.15
N LYS A 52 -1.96 7.46 -21.21
CA LYS A 52 -1.67 6.81 -22.49
C LYS A 52 -2.97 6.33 -23.13
N GLU A 53 -3.34 6.92 -24.25
CA GLU A 53 -4.56 6.56 -24.96
C GLU A 53 -4.42 5.21 -25.67
N HIS A 54 -5.32 4.28 -25.35
CA HIS A 54 -5.47 2.97 -26.00
C HIS A 54 -6.82 2.35 -25.64
N GLU A 55 -7.38 1.49 -26.49
CA GLU A 55 -8.63 0.76 -26.22
C GLU A 55 -8.56 -0.16 -24.99
N LEU A 56 -7.34 -0.52 -24.56
CA LEU A 56 -7.12 -1.34 -23.37
C LEU A 56 -7.71 -0.69 -22.11
N LYS A 57 -7.77 0.64 -22.06
CA LYS A 57 -8.31 1.39 -20.91
C LYS A 57 -9.77 1.04 -20.60
N GLU A 58 -10.54 0.65 -21.62
CA GLU A 58 -11.96 0.32 -21.50
C GLU A 58 -12.18 -0.97 -20.69
N PHE A 59 -11.13 -1.74 -20.39
CA PHE A 59 -11.19 -2.96 -19.57
C PHE A 59 -10.67 -2.75 -18.15
N TYR A 60 -10.31 -1.51 -17.77
CA TYR A 60 -9.75 -1.20 -16.45
C TYR A 60 -10.81 -0.52 -15.57
N PRO A 61 -11.40 -1.23 -14.59
CA PRO A 61 -12.38 -0.63 -13.65
C PRO A 61 -11.83 0.54 -12.83
N SER A 62 -10.50 0.72 -12.80
CA SER A 62 -9.86 1.88 -12.18
C SER A 62 -9.89 3.15 -13.04
N LEU A 63 -10.27 3.03 -14.31
CA LEU A 63 -10.25 4.11 -15.30
C LEU A 63 -11.63 4.42 -15.90
N VAL A 64 -12.54 3.44 -15.90
CA VAL A 64 -13.89 3.56 -16.47
C VAL A 64 -14.94 3.00 -15.50
N GLU A 65 -16.16 3.54 -15.55
CA GLU A 65 -17.27 3.11 -14.69
C GLU A 65 -17.86 1.75 -15.10
N ASP A 66 -17.92 1.48 -16.41
CA ASP A 66 -18.49 0.25 -16.98
C ASP A 66 -17.44 -0.46 -17.85
N PRO A 67 -16.51 -1.23 -17.23
CA PRO A 67 -15.44 -1.88 -17.96
C PRO A 67 -15.98 -3.00 -18.86
N GLY A 68 -15.39 -3.12 -20.05
CA GLY A 68 -15.70 -4.20 -21.00
C GLY A 68 -15.36 -5.60 -20.47
N ASN A 69 -15.76 -6.62 -21.23
CA ASN A 69 -15.52 -8.01 -20.89
C ASN A 69 -14.00 -8.32 -20.87
N THR A 70 -13.46 -8.64 -19.70
CA THR A 70 -12.04 -9.01 -19.53
C THR A 70 -11.60 -10.15 -20.45
N GLN A 71 -12.46 -11.15 -20.69
CA GLN A 71 -12.05 -12.31 -21.51
C GLN A 71 -11.74 -11.90 -22.95
N GLU A 72 -12.21 -10.72 -23.38
CA GLU A 72 -11.97 -10.13 -24.69
C GLU A 72 -10.79 -9.14 -24.68
N SER A 73 -10.20 -8.81 -23.52
CA SER A 73 -9.18 -7.76 -23.41
C SER A 73 -7.77 -8.19 -23.78
N PHE A 74 -7.50 -9.50 -23.93
CA PHE A 74 -6.12 -9.99 -24.09
C PHE A 74 -5.45 -9.51 -25.39
N GLU A 75 -6.18 -9.41 -26.50
CA GLU A 75 -5.61 -8.91 -27.76
C GLU A 75 -5.25 -7.42 -27.64
N SER A 76 -6.15 -6.60 -27.09
CA SER A 76 -5.87 -5.19 -26.78
C SER A 76 -4.73 -5.03 -25.77
N PHE A 77 -4.62 -5.95 -24.81
CA PHE A 77 -3.53 -5.98 -23.84
C PHE A 77 -2.18 -6.25 -24.51
N LYS A 78 -2.13 -7.25 -25.39
CA LYS A 78 -0.92 -7.60 -26.12
C LYS A 78 -0.52 -6.50 -27.11
N ASP A 79 -1.49 -5.90 -27.81
CA ASP A 79 -1.22 -4.79 -28.71
C ASP A 79 -0.65 -3.58 -27.95
N PHE A 80 -1.24 -3.24 -26.80
CA PHE A 80 -0.70 -2.19 -25.93
C PHE A 80 0.75 -2.48 -25.52
N CYS A 81 1.04 -3.71 -25.09
CA CYS A 81 2.40 -4.10 -24.69
C CYS A 81 3.39 -3.97 -25.84
N ARG A 82 3.00 -4.38 -27.05
CA ARG A 82 3.82 -4.28 -28.26
C ARG A 82 4.11 -2.82 -28.62
N LEU A 83 3.07 -1.98 -28.67
CA LEU A 83 3.15 -0.56 -29.00
C LEU A 83 3.98 0.25 -27.98
N ASN A 84 3.97 -0.17 -26.71
CA ASN A 84 4.61 0.54 -25.60
C ASN A 84 5.82 -0.20 -25.01
N SER A 85 6.36 -1.19 -25.74
CA SER A 85 7.35 -2.14 -25.24
C SER A 85 8.58 -1.46 -24.60
N GLN A 86 9.13 -0.43 -25.24
CA GLN A 86 10.30 0.28 -24.72
C GLN A 86 10.01 1.02 -23.40
N GLU A 87 8.89 1.75 -23.32
CA GLU A 87 8.47 2.45 -22.10
C GLU A 87 8.18 1.46 -20.96
N ILE A 88 7.51 0.35 -21.26
CA ILE A 88 7.25 -0.71 -20.28
C ILE A 88 8.56 -1.29 -19.74
N LYS A 89 9.52 -1.61 -20.61
CA LYS A 89 10.83 -2.11 -20.18
C LYS A 89 11.55 -1.12 -19.26
N GLU A 90 11.53 0.17 -19.59
CA GLU A 90 12.16 1.21 -18.77
C GLU A 90 11.51 1.32 -17.38
N ILE A 91 10.18 1.25 -17.30
CA ILE A 91 9.46 1.27 -16.03
C ILE A 91 9.78 0.02 -15.21
N VAL A 92 9.66 -1.17 -15.82
CA VAL A 92 9.92 -2.47 -15.16
C VAL A 92 11.36 -2.57 -14.65
N LYS A 93 12.33 -2.01 -15.37
CA LYS A 93 13.74 -1.94 -14.96
C LYS A 93 14.00 -0.95 -13.83
N SER A 94 13.24 0.13 -13.73
CA SER A 94 13.58 1.25 -12.85
C SER A 94 12.81 1.23 -11.55
N LYS A 95 11.50 0.94 -11.61
CA LYS A 95 10.59 1.00 -10.47
C LYS A 95 10.76 -0.19 -9.52
N ILE A 96 10.35 0.05 -8.28
CA ILE A 96 10.43 -0.91 -7.17
C ILE A 96 9.01 -1.08 -6.62
N VAL A 97 8.58 -2.31 -6.44
CA VAL A 97 7.29 -2.63 -5.85
C VAL A 97 7.39 -2.52 -4.34
N GLN A 98 6.65 -1.56 -3.78
CA GLN A 98 6.55 -1.36 -2.33
C GLN A 98 5.08 -1.44 -1.92
N THR A 99 4.73 -2.52 -1.21
CA THR A 99 3.35 -2.76 -0.78
C THR A 99 3.05 -1.98 0.49
N ASN A 100 2.46 -0.79 0.32
CA ASN A 100 2.14 0.15 1.39
C ASN A 100 0.68 0.03 1.84
N GLU A 101 0.34 -1.09 2.50
CA GLU A 101 -1.04 -1.48 2.82
C GLU A 101 -1.58 -0.76 4.07
N VAL A 102 -2.45 0.23 3.88
CA VAL A 102 -3.07 1.02 4.95
C VAL A 102 -3.85 0.14 5.93
N ARG A 103 -4.49 -0.94 5.45
CA ARG A 103 -5.28 -1.85 6.30
C ARG A 103 -4.47 -2.53 7.40
N ARG A 104 -3.13 -2.55 7.34
CA ARG A 104 -2.28 -3.02 8.44
C ARG A 104 -2.52 -2.24 9.74
N CYS A 105 -2.93 -0.97 9.63
CA CYS A 105 -3.27 -0.17 10.81
C CYS A 105 -4.44 -0.78 11.62
N ALA A 106 -5.33 -1.56 10.98
CA ALA A 106 -6.46 -2.17 11.66
C ALA A 106 -6.06 -3.21 12.72
N TYR A 107 -4.93 -3.91 12.57
CA TYR A 107 -4.41 -4.77 13.64
C TYR A 107 -3.32 -4.07 14.48
N LEU A 108 -2.66 -3.03 13.96
CA LEU A 108 -1.67 -2.26 14.71
C LEU A 108 -2.29 -1.36 15.78
N PHE A 109 -3.43 -0.73 15.49
CA PHE A 109 -4.15 0.13 16.44
C PHE A 109 -4.38 -0.53 17.80
N PRO A 110 -4.99 -1.73 17.90
CA PRO A 110 -5.20 -2.38 19.20
C PRO A 110 -3.89 -2.77 19.90
N VAL A 111 -2.81 -3.05 19.15
CA VAL A 111 -1.49 -3.31 19.73
C VAL A 111 -0.92 -2.06 20.38
N PHE A 112 -0.97 -0.92 19.68
CA PHE A 112 -0.50 0.36 20.22
C PHE A 112 -1.36 0.86 21.38
N ALA A 113 -2.67 0.64 21.31
CA ALA A 113 -3.58 0.90 22.42
C ALA A 113 -3.22 0.09 23.67
N TYR A 114 -2.92 -1.20 23.51
CA TYR A 114 -2.47 -2.05 24.61
C TYR A 114 -1.16 -1.53 25.22
N VAL A 115 -0.18 -1.20 24.39
CA VAL A 115 1.11 -0.67 24.87
C VAL A 115 0.92 0.65 25.61
N PHE A 116 0.09 1.56 25.08
CA PHE A 116 -0.23 2.80 25.77
C PHE A 116 -0.86 2.54 27.13
N GLN A 117 -1.80 1.60 27.24
CA GLN A 117 -2.40 1.25 28.53
C GLN A 117 -1.38 0.70 29.55
N GLN A 118 -0.40 -0.10 29.10
CA GLN A 118 0.63 -0.64 30.00
C GLN A 118 1.62 0.43 30.49
N THR A 119 1.72 1.54 29.77
CA THR A 119 2.83 2.48 29.92
C THR A 119 2.43 3.87 30.34
N GLU A 120 1.21 4.28 29.99
CA GLU A 120 0.63 5.60 30.17
C GLU A 120 1.51 6.73 29.62
N LYS A 121 2.31 6.42 28.58
CA LYS A 121 3.25 7.36 27.97
C LYS A 121 2.94 7.55 26.49
N PRO A 122 3.09 8.76 25.95
CA PRO A 122 3.00 9.00 24.52
C PRO A 122 3.92 8.07 23.72
N LEU A 123 3.41 7.57 22.60
CA LEU A 123 4.12 6.63 21.74
C LEU A 123 5.03 7.35 20.76
N ALA A 124 6.22 6.80 20.55
CA ALA A 124 7.12 7.23 19.49
C ALA A 124 7.24 6.11 18.46
N MET A 125 7.08 6.47 17.18
CA MET A 125 7.03 5.51 16.08
C MET A 125 8.29 5.62 15.22
N ILE A 126 8.94 4.48 14.98
CA ILE A 126 9.93 4.30 13.93
C ILE A 126 9.47 3.14 13.03
N GLU A 127 9.24 3.41 11.75
CA GLU A 127 8.88 2.39 10.76
C GLU A 127 10.06 2.17 9.79
N ILE A 128 10.52 0.93 9.66
CA ILE A 128 11.54 0.53 8.69
C ILE A 128 10.85 -0.13 7.51
N GLY A 129 11.18 0.29 6.28
CA GLY A 129 10.44 -0.09 5.08
C GLY A 129 9.12 0.67 4.96
N THR A 130 9.12 1.95 5.34
CA THR A 130 7.91 2.78 5.44
C THR A 130 7.26 3.14 4.10
N SER A 131 7.99 3.00 2.98
CA SER A 131 7.59 3.45 1.65
C SER A 131 7.12 4.91 1.64
N ALA A 132 5.81 5.16 1.61
CA ALA A 132 5.21 6.49 1.64
C ALA A 132 4.71 6.92 3.04
N GLY A 133 4.91 6.07 4.05
CA GLY A 133 4.60 6.31 5.45
C GLY A 133 3.12 6.40 5.79
N LEU A 134 2.27 5.68 5.06
CA LEU A 134 0.82 5.65 5.32
C LEU A 134 0.49 5.07 6.70
N GLN A 135 1.30 4.12 7.20
CA GLN A 135 1.08 3.45 8.48
C GLN A 135 1.53 4.32 9.68
N LEU A 136 2.43 5.28 9.47
CA LEU A 136 2.84 6.24 10.50
C LEU A 136 1.71 7.17 10.95
N LEU A 137 0.59 7.23 10.21
CA LEU A 137 -0.61 8.00 10.54
C LEU A 137 -1.74 7.19 11.19
N TRP A 138 -1.45 6.01 11.75
CA TRP A 138 -2.45 5.17 12.39
C TRP A 138 -3.33 5.92 13.43
N ASP A 139 -2.76 6.89 14.18
CA ASP A 139 -3.48 7.70 15.17
C ASP A 139 -4.43 8.74 14.54
N LYS A 140 -4.31 8.97 13.23
CA LYS A 140 -5.16 9.91 12.47
C LYS A 140 -6.35 9.23 11.81
N TYR A 141 -6.42 7.90 11.85
CA TYR A 141 -7.49 7.12 11.20
C TYR A 141 -8.61 6.75 12.18
N SER A 142 -9.72 6.26 11.64
CA SER A 142 -10.81 5.65 12.41
C SER A 142 -10.93 4.15 12.12
N TYR A 143 -11.49 3.42 13.07
CA TYR A 143 -11.51 1.95 13.05
C TYR A 143 -12.89 1.42 13.47
N SER A 144 -13.34 0.35 12.83
CA SER A 144 -14.53 -0.42 13.25
C SER A 144 -14.23 -1.92 13.19
N TYR A 145 -14.71 -2.66 14.20
CA TYR A 145 -14.42 -4.09 14.37
C TYR A 145 -15.66 -5.00 14.34
N GLY A 146 -16.73 -4.56 13.68
CA GLY A 146 -18.00 -5.29 13.61
C GLY A 146 -18.84 -5.24 14.90
N THR A 147 -18.43 -4.44 15.89
CA THR A 147 -19.14 -4.29 17.18
C THR A 147 -20.24 -3.21 17.15
N GLY A 148 -20.40 -2.50 16.03
CA GLY A 148 -21.26 -1.31 15.92
C GLY A 148 -20.62 -0.01 16.39
N GLU A 149 -19.42 -0.08 16.99
CA GLU A 149 -18.69 1.07 17.51
C GLU A 149 -17.59 1.53 16.53
N THR A 150 -17.30 2.83 16.56
CA THR A 150 -16.17 3.44 15.84
C THR A 150 -15.15 4.00 16.84
N TYR A 151 -13.90 3.57 16.67
CA TYR A 151 -12.76 3.92 17.51
C TYR A 151 -11.80 4.87 16.76
N GLY A 152 -10.97 5.56 17.53
CA GLY A 152 -9.99 6.48 16.98
C GLY A 152 -10.58 7.83 16.56
N ASN A 153 -10.00 8.46 15.53
CA ASN A 153 -10.43 9.78 15.09
C ASN A 153 -11.72 9.69 14.26
N ARG A 154 -12.88 9.91 14.89
CA ARG A 154 -14.21 9.82 14.24
C ARG A 154 -14.41 10.76 13.05
N ASN A 155 -13.59 11.80 12.91
CA ASN A 155 -13.63 12.73 11.79
C ASN A 155 -12.58 12.40 10.71
N ALA A 156 -11.91 11.25 10.79
CA ALA A 156 -10.89 10.85 9.84
C ALA A 156 -11.49 10.54 8.46
N ASN A 157 -10.80 11.00 7.41
CA ASN A 157 -11.13 10.63 6.03
C ASN A 157 -10.92 9.13 5.76
N VAL A 158 -10.00 8.51 6.50
CA VAL A 158 -9.66 7.09 6.43
C VAL A 158 -10.44 6.34 7.51
N HIS A 159 -11.27 5.40 7.08
CA HIS A 159 -11.98 4.47 7.95
C HIS A 159 -11.58 3.03 7.62
N LEU A 160 -11.06 2.32 8.61
CA LEU A 160 -10.58 0.95 8.48
C LEU A 160 -11.53 -0.01 9.17
N THR A 161 -11.98 -1.02 8.45
CA THR A 161 -12.85 -2.07 8.97
C THR A 161 -12.08 -3.37 9.12
N SER A 162 -12.34 -4.08 10.21
CA SER A 162 -11.83 -5.43 10.44
C SER A 162 -12.85 -6.24 11.25
N GLU A 163 -12.58 -7.52 11.45
CA GLU A 163 -13.41 -8.42 12.25
C GLU A 163 -12.56 -9.02 13.35
N ILE A 164 -13.09 -9.03 14.59
CA ILE A 164 -12.45 -9.75 15.70
C ILE A 164 -12.81 -11.22 15.55
N LYS A 165 -11.79 -12.05 15.31
CA LYS A 165 -11.93 -13.51 15.30
C LYS A 165 -11.47 -14.08 16.64
N GLY A 166 -12.22 -15.05 17.15
CA GLY A 166 -11.98 -15.67 18.46
C GLY A 166 -12.67 -14.94 19.61
N GLY A 167 -12.44 -15.39 20.85
CA GLY A 167 -13.14 -14.90 22.04
C GLY A 167 -12.48 -13.73 22.77
N HIS A 168 -11.27 -13.32 22.37
CA HIS A 168 -10.54 -12.25 23.05
C HIS A 168 -10.73 -10.94 22.28
N VAL A 169 -11.53 -10.05 22.85
CA VAL A 169 -11.75 -8.70 22.31
C VAL A 169 -10.58 -7.81 22.74
N PRO A 170 -9.87 -7.15 21.81
CA PRO A 170 -8.81 -6.22 22.15
C PRO A 170 -9.33 -5.02 22.95
N ILE A 171 -8.44 -4.35 23.67
CA ILE A 171 -8.78 -3.15 24.41
C ILE A 171 -8.81 -1.98 23.43
N PHE A 172 -9.95 -1.30 23.36
CA PHE A 172 -10.12 -0.09 22.57
C PHE A 172 -10.31 1.10 23.51
N PRO A 173 -9.34 2.02 23.61
CA PRO A 173 -9.46 3.19 24.45
C PRO A 173 -10.49 4.16 23.86
N GLU A 174 -11.14 4.93 24.72
CA GLU A 174 -12.09 5.97 24.30
C GLU A 174 -11.37 7.10 23.53
N GLU A 175 -10.17 7.44 23.98
CA GLU A 175 -9.29 8.41 23.32
C GLU A 175 -8.15 7.73 22.57
N MET A 176 -7.73 8.32 21.46
CA MET A 176 -6.59 7.83 20.69
C MET A 176 -5.30 7.98 21.50
N PRO A 177 -4.42 6.96 21.59
CA PRO A 177 -3.15 7.12 22.26
C PRO A 177 -2.32 8.27 21.66
N PRO A 178 -1.74 9.15 22.48
CA PRO A 178 -0.97 10.28 22.00
C PRO A 178 0.33 9.82 21.33
N VAL A 179 0.64 10.36 20.15
CA VAL A 179 1.90 10.11 19.43
C VAL A 179 2.83 11.30 19.61
N ALA A 180 3.97 11.10 20.28
CA ALA A 180 4.98 12.13 20.51
C ALA A 180 5.82 12.42 19.28
N SER A 181 6.18 11.39 18.51
CA SER A 181 6.98 11.53 17.29
C SER A 181 6.73 10.38 16.33
N ARG A 182 6.87 10.64 15.03
CA ARG A 182 6.76 9.65 13.97
C ARG A 182 7.90 9.81 12.97
N MET A 183 8.54 8.70 12.63
CA MET A 183 9.64 8.67 11.70
C MET A 183 9.60 7.39 10.87
N GLY A 184 9.88 7.52 9.59
CA GLY A 184 9.97 6.41 8.66
C GLY A 184 11.35 6.37 8.01
N VAL A 185 11.88 5.17 7.85
CA VAL A 185 13.12 4.89 7.15
C VAL A 185 12.83 3.88 6.05
N ASP A 186 13.22 4.17 4.82
CA ASP A 186 13.12 3.24 3.69
C ASP A 186 14.36 3.34 2.81
N LEU A 187 14.68 2.28 2.08
CA LEU A 187 15.72 2.32 1.05
C LEU A 187 15.33 3.26 -0.10
N TYR A 188 14.03 3.38 -0.38
CA TYR A 188 13.46 4.22 -1.44
C TYR A 188 12.17 4.88 -0.96
N ILE A 189 12.22 6.18 -0.69
CA ILE A 189 11.03 6.91 -0.25
C ILE A 189 10.13 7.24 -1.44
N ASN A 190 8.82 7.00 -1.28
CA ASN A 190 7.82 7.49 -2.24
C ASN A 190 7.22 8.78 -1.71
N ASP A 191 7.46 9.90 -2.39
CA ASP A 191 6.88 11.19 -2.02
C ASP A 191 5.49 11.33 -2.63
N LEU A 192 4.44 11.26 -1.81
CA LEU A 192 3.06 11.37 -2.31
C LEU A 192 2.71 12.76 -2.86
N LYS A 193 3.55 13.79 -2.65
CA LYS A 193 3.44 15.09 -3.33
C LYS A 193 3.99 15.02 -4.77
N ASN A 194 4.87 14.07 -5.05
CA ASN A 194 5.30 13.76 -6.41
C ASN A 194 4.21 12.94 -7.11
N ARG A 195 3.72 13.48 -8.25
CA ARG A 195 2.70 12.83 -9.05
C ARG A 195 3.13 11.43 -9.53
N GLU A 196 4.40 11.25 -9.89
CA GLU A 196 4.90 10.00 -10.46
C GLU A 196 4.99 8.88 -9.42
N ASP A 197 5.30 9.22 -8.17
CA ASP A 197 5.32 8.25 -7.06
C ASP A 197 3.90 7.88 -6.65
N PHE A 198 3.00 8.88 -6.58
CA PHE A 198 1.58 8.62 -6.36
C PHE A 198 0.99 7.70 -7.44
N LEU A 199 1.24 7.99 -8.71
CA LEU A 199 0.74 7.17 -9.82
C LEU A 199 1.31 5.75 -9.79
N TRP A 200 2.60 5.59 -9.44
CA TRP A 200 3.21 4.28 -9.31
C TRP A 200 2.61 3.45 -8.17
N LEU A 201 2.45 4.03 -6.98
CA LEU A 201 1.81 3.35 -5.86
C LEU A 201 0.34 3.02 -6.15
N ASN A 202 -0.37 3.89 -6.89
CA ASN A 202 -1.74 3.63 -7.34
C ASN A 202 -1.77 2.48 -8.38
N SER A 203 -0.80 2.43 -9.30
CA SER A 203 -0.81 1.45 -10.41
C SER A 203 -0.57 0.02 -9.95
N ILE A 204 0.20 -0.19 -8.88
CA ILE A 204 0.43 -1.51 -8.28
C ILE A 204 -0.74 -1.99 -7.40
N ILE A 205 -1.78 -1.17 -7.21
CA ILE A 205 -3.09 -1.60 -6.73
C ILE A 205 -3.88 -2.12 -7.92
N TRP A 206 -4.24 -3.40 -7.86
CA TRP A 206 -4.94 -4.10 -8.94
C TRP A 206 -6.21 -3.34 -9.35
N PRO A 207 -6.50 -3.17 -10.66
CA PRO A 207 -7.62 -2.38 -11.16
C PRO A 207 -8.93 -2.62 -10.40
N GLU A 208 -9.24 -3.88 -10.12
CA GLU A 208 -10.47 -4.38 -9.49
C GLU A 208 -10.56 -4.07 -7.98
N HIS A 209 -9.45 -3.71 -7.34
CA HIS A 209 -9.41 -3.38 -5.92
C HIS A 209 -9.81 -1.91 -5.65
N GLU A 210 -11.04 -1.53 -6.03
CA GLU A 210 -11.58 -0.17 -5.88
C GLU A 210 -11.51 0.32 -4.42
N GLU A 211 -11.96 -0.50 -3.46
CA GLU A 211 -11.91 -0.13 -2.05
C GLU A 211 -10.49 0.16 -1.57
N ARG A 212 -9.53 -0.65 -2.02
CA ARG A 212 -8.11 -0.50 -1.66
C ARG A 212 -7.53 0.78 -2.27
N ARG A 213 -7.90 1.09 -3.51
CA ARG A 213 -7.48 2.32 -4.20
C ARG A 213 -8.06 3.55 -3.52
N THR A 214 -9.36 3.55 -3.24
CA THR A 214 -10.05 4.63 -2.51
C THR A 214 -9.39 4.85 -1.14
N LEU A 215 -9.06 3.77 -0.43
CA LEU A 215 -8.39 3.84 0.86
C LEU A 215 -6.97 4.42 0.74
N PHE A 216 -6.20 3.98 -0.26
CA PHE A 216 -4.88 4.54 -0.57
C PHE A 216 -4.96 6.04 -0.85
N GLU A 217 -5.91 6.50 -1.66
CA GLU A 217 -6.07 7.90 -2.02
C GLU A 217 -6.39 8.78 -0.80
N LYS A 218 -7.30 8.32 0.06
CA LYS A 218 -7.65 8.99 1.33
C LYS A 218 -6.47 9.03 2.30
N ALA A 219 -5.71 7.95 2.41
CA ALA A 219 -4.52 7.89 3.25
C ALA A 219 -3.39 8.77 2.70
N ALA A 220 -3.23 8.81 1.37
CA ALA A 220 -2.26 9.68 0.72
C ALA A 220 -2.57 11.16 0.94
N GLN A 221 -3.86 11.53 0.91
CA GLN A 221 -4.30 12.86 1.30
C GLN A 221 -3.97 13.16 2.77
N SER A 222 -4.18 12.20 3.66
CA SER A 222 -3.85 12.35 5.08
C SER A 222 -2.35 12.59 5.29
N VAL A 223 -1.46 11.90 4.56
CA VAL A 223 0.00 12.15 4.59
C VAL A 223 0.38 13.52 4.06
N LYS A 224 -0.29 14.00 3.00
CA LYS A 224 -0.07 15.36 2.48
C LYS A 224 -0.44 16.43 3.51
N GLU A 225 -1.50 16.20 4.28
CA GLU A 225 -2.01 17.11 5.32
C GLU A 225 -1.25 17.01 6.65
N ASN A 226 -0.64 15.84 6.92
CA ASN A 226 0.10 15.57 8.16
C ASN A 226 1.53 15.14 7.81
N PRO A 227 2.44 16.09 7.48
CA PRO A 227 3.81 15.76 7.10
C PRO A 227 4.50 14.91 8.15
N ILE A 228 5.16 13.85 7.68
CA ILE A 228 5.89 12.87 8.47
C ILE A 228 7.39 12.98 8.16
N CYS A 229 8.24 12.63 9.13
CA CYS A 229 9.68 12.61 8.91
C CYS A 229 10.07 11.31 8.19
N LEU A 230 10.46 11.42 6.92
CA LEU A 230 10.94 10.30 6.11
C LEU A 230 12.43 10.45 5.83
N ILE A 231 13.15 9.35 5.97
CA ILE A 231 14.59 9.29 5.77
C ILE A 231 14.87 8.17 4.79
N GLU A 232 15.55 8.49 3.70
CA GLU A 232 16.03 7.48 2.77
C GLU A 232 17.37 6.90 3.26
N GLY A 233 17.46 5.57 3.28
CA GLY A 233 18.66 4.80 3.61
C GLY A 233 18.38 3.47 4.30
N ASP A 234 19.45 2.71 4.54
CA ASP A 234 19.36 1.41 5.21
C ASP A 234 19.08 1.61 6.71
N GLY A 235 17.94 1.13 7.18
CA GLY A 235 17.56 1.20 8.59
C GLY A 235 18.55 0.49 9.52
N VAL A 236 19.15 -0.62 9.10
CA VAL A 236 20.13 -1.37 9.90
C VAL A 236 21.40 -0.55 10.10
N GLU A 237 21.84 0.18 9.09
CA GLU A 237 23.03 1.04 9.18
C GLU A 237 22.75 2.35 9.92
N LEU A 238 21.57 2.94 9.71
CA LEU A 238 21.22 4.24 10.26
C LEU A 238 20.86 4.18 11.75
N LEU A 239 20.28 3.07 12.22
CA LEU A 239 19.76 2.96 13.58
C LEU A 239 20.84 3.02 14.68
N PRO A 240 21.97 2.31 14.60
CA PRO A 240 22.99 2.32 15.66
C PRO A 240 23.76 3.64 15.80
N GLY A 241 23.87 4.42 14.72
CA GLY A 241 24.74 5.61 14.64
C GLY A 241 24.04 6.94 14.87
N ARG A 242 22.71 6.97 14.90
CA ARG A 242 21.93 8.17 15.21
C ARG A 242 21.47 8.08 16.66
N ALA A 243 21.85 9.07 17.46
CA ALA A 243 21.07 9.39 18.65
C ALA A 243 19.71 9.87 18.14
N TRP A 244 18.81 8.93 17.86
CA TRP A 244 17.43 9.24 17.57
C TRP A 244 16.93 9.97 18.80
N LYS A 245 16.90 11.30 18.73
CA LYS A 245 16.18 12.15 19.67
C LYS A 245 14.68 11.93 19.44
N VAL A 246 14.24 10.68 19.46
CA VAL A 246 12.98 10.33 20.09
C VAL A 246 13.10 10.94 21.48
N VAL A 247 12.20 11.85 21.81
CA VAL A 247 12.19 12.46 23.15
C VAL A 247 12.11 11.30 24.15
N TYR A 248 13.25 11.02 24.80
CA TYR A 248 13.47 9.89 25.70
C TYR A 248 12.62 10.06 26.96
N MET A 249 11.32 9.78 26.84
CA MET A 249 10.36 9.73 27.95
C MET A 249 9.22 8.73 27.61
N GLY A 250 9.53 7.54 27.08
CA GLY A 250 8.49 6.52 26.84
C GLY A 250 8.97 5.33 26.03
N ILE A 251 8.61 4.15 26.53
CA ILE A 251 8.87 2.77 26.10
C ILE A 251 9.37 2.59 24.65
N GLU A 252 10.49 1.87 24.53
CA GLU A 252 10.93 1.20 23.29
C GLU A 252 9.88 0.17 22.90
N LEU A 253 9.12 0.47 21.85
CA LEU A 253 8.44 -0.56 21.08
C LEU A 253 9.45 -1.04 20.02
N ASP A 254 10.05 -2.18 20.30
CA ASP A 254 10.91 -2.89 19.37
C ASP A 254 10.17 -3.13 18.05
N PHE A 255 10.76 -2.60 16.98
CA PHE A 255 10.76 -3.12 15.61
C PHE A 255 9.52 -3.91 15.17
N ILE A 256 8.59 -3.26 14.47
CA ILE A 256 7.65 -4.00 13.63
C ILE A 256 8.16 -3.98 12.18
N ASN A 257 8.99 -4.98 11.85
CA ASN A 257 9.34 -5.30 10.47
C ASN A 257 8.16 -6.04 9.82
N HIS A 258 7.38 -5.34 8.99
CA HIS A 258 6.17 -5.88 8.37
C HIS A 258 6.37 -6.48 6.97
N SER A 259 7.60 -6.58 6.48
CA SER A 259 7.86 -6.96 5.09
C SER A 259 7.46 -8.41 4.71
N HIS A 260 7.06 -9.26 5.66
CA HIS A 260 6.85 -10.71 5.42
C HIS A 260 5.54 -11.31 5.97
N PHE A 261 4.47 -10.52 6.16
CA PHE A 261 3.13 -11.11 6.31
C PHE A 261 2.46 -11.25 4.94
N GLU A 262 2.98 -12.14 4.09
CA GLU A 262 2.24 -12.71 2.97
C GLU A 262 1.28 -13.78 3.48
N ASN A 263 0.07 -13.78 2.92
CA ASN A 263 -1.03 -14.75 3.08
C ASN A 263 -1.83 -14.69 4.40
N PHE A 264 -2.78 -13.75 4.45
CA PHE A 264 -4.09 -14.07 5.01
C PHE A 264 -5.08 -14.21 3.85
N GLU A 265 -5.19 -15.43 3.33
CA GLU A 265 -6.40 -15.87 2.65
C GLU A 265 -7.53 -15.86 3.68
N THR A 266 -8.56 -15.03 3.46
CA THR A 266 -9.96 -15.35 3.77
C THR A 266 -10.86 -14.66 2.77
#